data_AF-A0AAX2E7B2-F1
#
_entry.id   AF-A0AAX2E7B2-F1
#
_cell.length_a   1.000
_cell.length_b   1.000
_cell.length_c   1.000
_cell.angle_alpha   90.00
_cell.angle_beta   90.00
_cell.angle_gamma   90.00
#
_symmetry.space_group_name_H-M   'P 1'
#
loop_
_entity.id
_entity.type
_entity.pdbx_description
1 polymer ?
#
loop_
_entity_poly.entity_id
_entity_poly.type
_entity_poly.pdbx_seq_one_letter_code
_entity_poly.pdbx_strand_id
1 'polypeptide(L)'
;MKRILAVLLLTTGNMGSVAYAGVDVAAARQSLKNYGLGYCIVNQFKNESDVKSDIESAIGAYSFMGSGMHTILQNEDILETLHNPYDATTDFVFSMYEKTQASSKYRDKKVVFYACLDIYNSKAFDDFIKTQDPYISK
;
A
#
# COMPACT_ATOMS: atom_id res chain seq x y z
N MET A 1 -28.82 -58.47 11.49
CA MET A 1 -28.69 -58.33 12.96
C MET A 1 -27.22 -58.19 13.32
N LYS A 2 -26.89 -57.22 14.21
CA LYS A 2 -25.58 -56.94 14.87
C LYS A 2 -24.45 -56.45 13.95
N ARG A 3 -24.24 -55.13 13.82
CA ARG A 3 -23.41 -54.22 14.66
C ARG A 3 -21.97 -54.71 14.84
N ILE A 4 -21.00 -53.91 14.36
CA ILE A 4 -19.88 -53.36 15.14
C ILE A 4 -19.32 -52.13 14.39
N LEU A 5 -19.26 -51.01 15.12
CA LEU A 5 -18.63 -49.74 14.73
C LEU A 5 -17.12 -49.92 14.59
N ALA A 6 -16.53 -49.23 13.61
CA ALA A 6 -15.15 -48.77 13.69
C ALA A 6 -15.09 -47.32 13.18
N VAL A 7 -15.21 -46.37 14.10
CA VAL A 7 -14.88 -44.96 13.85
C VAL A 7 -13.40 -44.82 14.16
N LEU A 8 -12.55 -44.78 13.13
CA LEU A 8 -11.16 -44.33 13.27
C LEU A 8 -11.12 -42.82 13.02
N LEU A 9 -11.09 -42.06 14.11
CA LEU A 9 -10.63 -40.68 14.13
C LEU A 9 -9.12 -40.68 13.85
N LEU A 10 -8.72 -40.35 12.63
CA LEU A 10 -7.37 -39.90 12.32
C LEU A 10 -7.40 -38.38 12.26
N THR A 11 -7.31 -37.77 13.44
CA THR A 11 -6.87 -36.39 13.61
C THR A 11 -5.38 -36.35 13.28
N THR A 12 -5.03 -36.33 12.00
CA THR A 12 -3.66 -36.02 11.58
C THR A 12 -3.40 -34.57 11.94
N GLY A 13 -2.42 -34.40 12.84
CA GLY A 13 -2.10 -33.17 13.51
C GLY A 13 -2.00 -32.00 12.54
N ASN A 14 -2.79 -30.98 12.85
CA ASN A 14 -2.41 -29.61 12.54
C ASN A 14 -1.07 -29.38 13.26
N MET A 15 0.04 -29.62 12.56
CA MET A 15 1.32 -29.03 12.94
C MET A 15 1.11 -27.53 12.78
N GLY A 16 0.61 -26.91 13.85
CA GLY A 16 0.63 -25.49 14.03
C GLY A 16 2.08 -25.08 13.98
N SER A 17 2.52 -24.68 12.79
CA SER A 17 3.64 -23.76 12.65
C SER A 17 3.23 -22.55 13.47
N VAL A 18 3.77 -22.45 14.69
CA VAL A 18 3.85 -21.17 15.39
C VAL A 18 4.78 -20.34 14.53
N ALA A 19 4.22 -19.73 13.48
CA ALA A 19 4.88 -18.69 12.75
C ALA A 19 5.05 -17.57 13.77
N TYR A 20 6.30 -17.35 14.20
CA TYR A 20 6.67 -16.04 14.70
C TYR A 20 6.07 -15.03 13.72
N ALA A 21 5.18 -14.16 14.20
CA ALA A 21 4.59 -13.09 13.42
C ALA A 21 5.70 -12.11 13.05
N GLY A 22 6.56 -12.50 12.12
CA GLY A 22 7.48 -11.61 11.46
C GLY A 22 6.65 -10.58 10.74
N VAL A 23 7.08 -9.33 10.85
CA VAL A 23 6.55 -8.23 10.05
C VAL A 23 6.42 -8.69 8.59
N ASP A 24 5.19 -8.69 8.06
CA ASP A 24 4.96 -9.02 6.66
C ASP A 24 5.42 -7.83 5.81
N VAL A 25 6.71 -7.84 5.47
CA VAL A 25 7.36 -6.82 4.65
C VAL A 25 6.66 -6.69 3.29
N ALA A 26 6.17 -7.79 2.73
CA ALA A 26 5.47 -7.74 1.45
C ALA A 26 4.13 -6.99 1.59
N ALA A 27 3.36 -7.29 2.64
CA ALA A 27 2.13 -6.56 2.95
C ALA A 27 2.41 -5.08 3.25
N ALA A 28 3.46 -4.75 4.00
CA ALA A 28 3.80 -3.37 4.32
C ALA A 28 4.13 -2.57 3.06
N ARG A 29 5.00 -3.10 2.20
CA ARG A 29 5.32 -2.48 0.90
C ARG A 29 4.06 -2.32 0.04
N GLN A 30 3.21 -3.34 -0.01
CA GLN A 30 1.96 -3.30 -0.78
C GLN A 30 1.00 -2.22 -0.26
N SER A 31 0.89 -2.08 1.07
CA SER A 31 0.12 -1.03 1.72
C SER A 31 0.61 0.36 1.30
N LEU A 32 1.93 0.60 1.33
CA LEU A 32 2.50 1.89 0.97
C LEU A 32 2.37 2.18 -0.54
N LYS A 33 2.47 1.16 -1.39
CA LYS A 33 2.14 1.27 -2.82
C LYS A 33 0.70 1.68 -3.06
N ASN A 34 -0.25 1.08 -2.34
CA ASN A 34 -1.68 1.39 -2.46
C ASN A 34 -1.97 2.82 -2.00
N TYR A 35 -1.32 3.27 -0.92
CA TYR A 35 -1.37 4.66 -0.48
C TYR A 35 -0.90 5.63 -1.58
N GLY A 36 0.27 5.36 -2.19
CA GLY A 36 0.80 6.14 -3.30
C GLY A 36 -0.11 6.15 -4.54
N LEU A 37 -0.72 5.00 -4.89
CA LEU A 37 -1.68 4.91 -5.98
C LEU A 37 -2.91 5.80 -5.76
N GLY A 38 -3.48 5.75 -4.54
CA GLY A 38 -4.61 6.60 -4.16
C GLY A 38 -4.28 8.07 -4.38
N TYR A 39 -3.14 8.53 -3.84
CA TYR A 39 -2.69 9.92 -4.02
C TYR A 39 -2.43 10.28 -5.48
N CYS A 40 -1.82 9.37 -6.26
CA CYS A 40 -1.61 9.60 -7.69
C CYS A 40 -2.92 9.95 -8.39
N ILE A 41 -3.97 9.17 -8.12
CA ILE A 41 -5.26 9.28 -8.78
C ILE A 41 -5.98 10.54 -8.30
N VAL A 42 -6.16 10.67 -6.98
CA VAL A 42 -7.04 11.69 -6.38
C VAL A 42 -6.58 13.11 -6.68
N ASN A 43 -5.26 13.34 -6.73
CA ASN A 43 -4.68 14.68 -6.87
C ASN A 43 -4.93 15.29 -8.27
N GLN A 44 -5.45 14.50 -9.20
CA GLN A 44 -5.79 14.95 -10.56
C GLN A 44 -7.27 15.38 -10.68
N PHE A 45 -8.11 15.07 -9.69
CA PHE A 45 -9.52 15.43 -9.66
C PHE A 45 -9.73 16.72 -8.88
N LYS A 46 -9.97 17.83 -9.60
CA LYS A 46 -10.14 19.17 -9.00
C LYS A 46 -11.46 19.35 -8.26
N ASN A 47 -12.49 18.60 -8.65
CA ASN A 47 -13.83 18.72 -8.09
C ASN A 47 -14.13 17.53 -7.17
N GLU A 48 -14.95 17.78 -6.16
CA GLU A 48 -15.49 16.69 -5.34
C GLU A 48 -16.39 15.75 -6.15
N SER A 49 -16.32 14.47 -5.81
CA SER A 49 -17.17 13.41 -6.35
C SER A 49 -17.15 12.21 -5.40
N ASP A 50 -18.17 11.36 -5.48
CA ASP A 50 -18.23 10.14 -4.65
C ASP A 50 -17.00 9.26 -4.83
N VAL A 51 -16.49 9.14 -6.07
CA VAL A 51 -15.26 8.40 -6.37
C VAL A 51 -14.04 9.05 -5.72
N LYS A 52 -13.93 10.38 -5.76
CA LYS A 52 -12.82 11.09 -5.11
C LYS A 52 -12.84 10.85 -3.60
N SER A 53 -14.00 11.04 -2.97
CA SER A 53 -14.17 10.86 -1.53
C SER A 53 -13.90 9.42 -1.07
N ASP A 54 -14.31 8.42 -1.86
CA ASP A 54 -14.01 7.01 -1.59
C ASP A 54 -12.51 6.72 -1.66
N ILE A 55 -11.81 7.26 -2.67
CA ILE A 55 -10.35 7.14 -2.78
C ILE A 55 -9.64 7.83 -1.61
N GLU A 56 -10.08 9.01 -1.18
CA GLU A 56 -9.54 9.69 0.02
C GLU A 56 -9.73 8.87 1.29
N SER A 57 -10.87 8.20 1.42
CA SER A 57 -11.14 7.29 2.53
C SER A 57 -10.20 6.09 2.51
N ALA A 58 -9.95 5.50 1.33
CA ALA A 58 -8.98 4.42 1.15
C ALA A 58 -7.54 4.89 1.47
N ILE A 59 -7.15 6.09 1.04
CA ILE A 59 -5.86 6.71 1.41
C ILE A 59 -5.74 6.80 2.93
N GLY A 60 -6.78 7.28 3.62
CA GLY A 60 -6.83 7.36 5.07
C GLY A 60 -6.62 5.99 5.72
N ALA A 61 -7.25 4.94 5.18
CA ALA A 61 -7.08 3.57 5.66
C ALA A 61 -5.65 3.04 5.51
N TYR A 62 -4.92 3.42 4.45
CA TYR A 62 -3.52 3.02 4.27
C TYR A 62 -2.51 3.94 4.98
N SER A 63 -2.94 5.04 5.58
CA SER A 63 -2.07 6.03 6.24
C SER A 63 -1.57 5.56 7.62
N PHE A 64 -0.58 6.28 8.18
CA PHE A 64 -0.10 6.07 9.55
C PHE A 64 -1.21 6.09 10.61
N MET A 65 -2.20 6.98 10.46
CA MET A 65 -3.34 7.08 11.39
C MET A 65 -4.42 6.02 11.14
N GLY A 66 -4.30 5.27 10.04
CA GLY A 66 -5.18 4.15 9.70
C GLY A 66 -4.54 2.81 10.03
N SER A 67 -4.56 1.91 9.04
CA SER A 67 -3.94 0.58 9.08
C SER A 67 -2.56 0.55 8.40
N GLY A 68 -1.93 1.70 8.22
CA GLY A 68 -0.61 1.79 7.60
C GLY A 68 0.46 1.06 8.41
N MET A 69 1.36 0.36 7.72
CA MET A 69 2.36 -0.52 8.33
C MET A 69 3.75 0.13 8.45
N HIS A 70 3.88 1.43 8.18
CA HIS A 70 5.13 2.17 8.37
C HIS A 70 4.99 3.21 9.48
N THR A 71 6.04 3.43 10.26
CA THR A 71 6.13 4.47 11.29
C THR A 71 6.75 5.74 10.73
N ILE A 72 6.35 6.88 11.32
CA ILE A 72 7.00 8.17 11.07
C ILE A 72 8.18 8.28 12.04
N LEU A 73 9.38 8.50 11.52
CA LEU A 73 10.55 8.74 12.32
C LEU A 73 10.54 10.20 12.80
N GLN A 74 10.53 10.38 14.12
CA GLN A 74 10.54 11.69 14.75
C GLN A 74 11.71 11.80 15.73
N ASN A 75 12.22 13.01 15.90
CA ASN A 75 13.08 13.36 17.00
C ASN A 75 12.20 13.56 18.24
N GLU A 76 12.37 12.70 19.25
CA GLU A 76 11.53 12.72 20.45
C GLU A 76 11.74 13.96 21.33
N ASP A 77 12.93 14.57 21.29
CA ASP A 77 13.28 15.72 22.14
C ASP A 77 12.64 17.03 21.66
N ILE A 78 12.52 17.20 20.33
CA ILE A 78 12.03 18.44 19.70
C ILE A 78 10.76 18.24 18.86
N LEU A 79 10.24 17.01 18.80
CA LEU A 79 9.04 16.60 18.03
C LEU A 79 9.14 16.90 16.53
N GLU A 80 10.35 16.98 15.99
CA GLU A 80 10.60 17.19 14.57
C GLU A 80 10.46 15.87 13.80
N THR A 81 9.77 15.88 12.66
CA THR A 81 9.71 14.71 11.78
C THR A 81 11.01 14.60 10.98
N LEU A 82 11.79 13.55 11.25
CA LEU A 82 13.03 13.25 10.56
C LEU A 82 12.79 12.54 9.23
N HIS A 83 11.79 11.64 9.20
CA HIS A 83 11.38 10.95 7.98
C HIS A 83 9.93 10.49 8.05
N ASN A 84 9.16 10.78 7.01
CA ASN A 84 7.80 10.28 6.84
C ASN A 84 7.72 9.43 5.56
N PRO A 85 7.59 8.09 5.67
CA PRO A 85 7.46 7.22 4.50
C PRO A 85 6.27 7.53 3.60
N TYR A 86 5.19 8.07 4.19
CA TYR A 86 3.97 8.43 3.46
C TYR A 86 4.20 9.69 2.61
N ASP A 87 4.80 10.74 3.18
CA ASP A 87 5.14 11.97 2.44
C ASP A 87 6.20 11.69 1.36
N ALA A 88 7.24 10.92 1.68
CA ALA A 88 8.23 10.52 0.69
C ALA A 88 7.59 9.77 -0.49
N THR A 89 6.57 8.95 -0.21
CA THR A 89 5.84 8.19 -1.24
C THR A 89 5.00 9.10 -2.12
N THR A 90 4.29 10.10 -1.57
CA THR A 90 3.51 11.04 -2.36
C THR A 90 4.41 11.91 -3.23
N ASP A 91 5.52 12.41 -2.69
CA ASP A 91 6.54 13.16 -3.42
C ASP A 91 7.10 12.37 -4.60
N PHE A 92 7.47 11.10 -4.37
CA PHE A 92 7.98 10.22 -5.42
C PHE A 92 6.95 10.08 -6.55
N VAL A 93 5.71 9.71 -6.21
CA VAL A 93 4.64 9.45 -7.17
C VAL A 93 4.30 10.72 -7.97
N PHE A 94 4.24 11.89 -7.33
CA PHE A 94 3.99 13.16 -8.03
C PHE A 94 5.14 13.51 -8.97
N SER A 95 6.38 13.31 -8.56
CA SER A 95 7.55 13.55 -9.42
C SER A 95 7.57 12.66 -10.67
N MET A 96 7.05 11.43 -10.56
CA MET A 96 6.92 10.47 -11.65
C MET A 96 5.73 10.79 -12.54
N TYR A 97 4.61 11.23 -11.95
CA TYR A 97 3.40 11.54 -12.68
C TYR A 97 3.62 12.60 -13.74
N GLU A 98 4.32 13.69 -13.43
CA GLU A 98 4.64 14.75 -14.40
C GLU A 98 5.41 14.22 -15.62
N LYS A 99 6.32 13.26 -15.41
CA LYS A 99 7.18 12.67 -16.44
C LYS A 99 6.49 11.55 -17.23
N THR A 100 5.44 10.96 -16.68
CA THR A 100 4.76 9.81 -17.27
C THR A 100 3.98 10.22 -18.51
N GLN A 101 4.27 9.60 -19.65
CA GLN A 101 3.52 9.80 -20.88
C GLN A 101 2.32 8.85 -20.91
N ALA A 102 1.12 9.42 -20.80
CA ALA A 102 -0.12 8.66 -20.76
C ALA A 102 -1.20 9.39 -21.57
N SER A 103 -0.83 9.89 -22.74
CA SER A 103 -1.76 10.54 -23.67
C SER A 103 -2.69 9.51 -24.32
N SER A 104 -3.86 9.96 -24.76
CA SER A 104 -4.77 9.17 -25.58
C SER A 104 -4.82 9.74 -26.99
N LYS A 105 -4.89 8.88 -28.01
CA LYS A 105 -5.18 9.34 -29.38
C LYS A 105 -6.54 10.06 -29.50
N TYR A 106 -7.46 9.82 -28.56
CA TYR A 106 -8.82 10.34 -28.58
C TYR A 106 -9.03 11.53 -27.62
N ARG A 107 -8.01 11.93 -26.85
CA ARG A 107 -8.12 13.02 -25.88
C ARG A 107 -6.79 13.76 -25.73
N ASP A 108 -6.88 15.09 -25.69
CA ASP A 108 -5.73 15.99 -25.46
C ASP A 108 -5.26 16.03 -23.99
N LYS A 109 -5.74 15.11 -23.16
CA LYS A 109 -5.42 15.02 -21.72
C LYS A 109 -4.85 13.65 -21.39
N LYS A 110 -3.98 13.63 -20.38
CA LYS A 110 -3.45 12.42 -19.78
C LYS A 110 -4.60 11.53 -19.27
N VAL A 111 -4.55 10.24 -19.55
CA VAL A 111 -5.45 9.24 -18.99
C VAL A 111 -4.96 8.95 -17.58
N VAL A 112 -5.45 9.72 -16.60
CA VAL A 112 -5.00 9.72 -15.19
C VAL A 112 -4.82 8.31 -14.64
N PHE A 113 -5.87 7.49 -14.72
CA PHE A 113 -5.85 6.14 -14.15
C PHE A 113 -4.76 5.27 -14.77
N TYR A 114 -4.60 5.32 -16.09
CA TYR A 114 -3.54 4.59 -16.79
C TYR A 114 -2.15 5.08 -16.38
N ALA A 115 -1.95 6.40 -16.31
CA ALA A 115 -0.67 6.98 -15.86
C ALA A 115 -0.29 6.50 -14.46
N CYS A 116 -1.25 6.50 -13.54
CA CYS A 116 -1.02 6.05 -12.16
C CYS A 116 -0.77 4.56 -12.06
N LEU A 117 -1.44 3.73 -12.87
CA LEU A 117 -1.13 2.31 -12.95
C LEU A 117 0.25 2.03 -13.57
N ASP A 118 0.69 2.83 -14.54
CA ASP A 118 2.03 2.72 -15.12
C ASP A 118 3.11 3.00 -14.05
N ILE A 119 2.95 4.06 -13.26
CA ILE A 119 3.83 4.36 -12.13
C ILE A 119 3.77 3.26 -11.07
N TYR A 120 2.57 2.83 -10.69
CA TYR A 120 2.35 1.79 -9.67
C TYR A 120 3.03 0.46 -10.01
N ASN A 121 3.10 0.11 -11.30
CA ASN A 121 3.75 -1.11 -11.79
C ASN A 121 5.20 -0.89 -12.23
N SER A 122 5.74 0.33 -12.08
CA SER A 122 7.09 0.64 -12.51
C SER A 122 8.14 0.06 -11.56
N LYS A 123 9.25 -0.42 -12.14
CA LYS A 123 10.43 -0.82 -11.36
C LYS A 123 10.97 0.30 -10.47
N ALA A 124 10.91 1.55 -10.96
CA ALA A 124 11.36 2.70 -10.20
C ALA A 124 10.58 2.87 -8.90
N PHE A 125 9.24 2.69 -8.94
CA PHE A 125 8.43 2.76 -7.73
C PHE A 125 8.67 1.58 -6.81
N ASP A 126 8.82 0.37 -7.34
CA ASP A 126 9.16 -0.81 -6.53
C ASP A 126 10.50 -0.65 -5.81
N ASP A 127 11.51 -0.11 -6.48
CA ASP A 127 12.82 0.13 -5.90
C ASP A 127 12.79 1.25 -4.86
N PHE A 128 12.02 2.32 -5.11
CA PHE A 128 11.75 3.37 -4.11
C PHE A 128 11.06 2.81 -2.86
N ILE A 129 10.01 1.98 -3.01
CA ILE A 129 9.26 1.44 -1.87
C ILE A 129 10.17 0.60 -0.96
N LYS A 130 11.12 -0.16 -1.51
CA LYS A 130 12.11 -0.91 -0.71
C LYS A 130 13.00 -0.01 0.14
N THR A 131 13.24 1.25 -0.25
CA THR A 131 14.03 2.17 0.58
C THR A 131 13.27 2.61 1.84
N GLN A 132 11.96 2.32 1.90
CA GLN A 132 11.10 2.61 3.05
C GLN A 132 11.04 1.45 4.07
N ASP A 133 11.60 0.28 3.74
CA ASP A 133 11.63 -0.88 4.65
C ASP A 133 12.17 -0.60 6.06
N PRO A 134 13.19 0.27 6.28
CA PRO A 134 13.68 0.58 7.61
C PRO A 134 12.63 1.18 8.55
N TYR A 135 11.55 1.70 7.99
CA TYR A 135 10.47 2.37 8.72
C TYR A 135 9.22 1.48 8.86
N ILE A 136 9.29 0.18 8.55
CA ILE A 136 8.16 -0.71 8.79
C ILE A 136 7.95 -0.90 10.30
N SER A 137 6.71 -0.76 10.76
CA SER A 137 6.29 -0.99 12.13
C SER A 137 6.65 -2.41 12.57
N LYS A 138 7.32 -2.52 13.72
CA LYS A 138 7.71 -3.81 14.32
C LYS A 138 6.66 -4.34 15.27
#